data_AF-A0A9D8V5G6-F1
#
_entry.id   AF-A0A9D8V5G6-F1
#
_cell.length_a   1.000
_cell.length_b   1.000
_cell.length_c   1.000
_cell.angle_alpha   90.00
_cell.angle_beta   90.00
_cell.angle_gamma   90.00
#
_symmetry.space_group_name_H-M   'P 1'
#
loop_
_entity.id
_entity.type
_entity.pdbx_description
1 polymer ?
#
loop_
_entity_poly.entity_id
_entity_poly.type
_entity_poly.pdbx_seq_one_letter_code
_entity_poly.pdbx_strand_id
1 'polypeptide(L)'
;MVVDVVVLTSLGLIAAWLLTASRQKFAPATDDLVEQINQKLPQTQCAQCGYPGCRPYAEAIAAGEQINKCPPGGEATIEVLADFLGREVLPLDQSVGEATPPAVAVIREQECIGCTLCIPACPVDAIIGAQGQMHTVLDSACTGCDLCREPCPVDCIDLVVQDTMPVPVFPTAQTPCINCGDCAIACPKALQPQLLFWYREDTDRTRALHLSDCIECRLCDRVCPSDIPLTNTFQVTKLITRREDDAKSAAQVAEARFIARESRQSNIATRVVKRPSANDRQALLDSLKESS
;
A
#
# COMPACT_ATOMS: atom_id res chain seq x y z
N MET A 1 41.08 6.96 -40.96
CA MET A 1 40.01 7.87 -40.50
C MET A 1 38.65 7.19 -40.47
N VAL A 2 38.03 6.84 -41.60
CA VAL A 2 36.69 6.19 -41.59
C VAL A 2 36.72 4.82 -40.91
N VAL A 3 37.74 4.01 -41.19
CA VAL A 3 37.90 2.68 -40.58
C VAL A 3 38.05 2.78 -39.05
N ASP A 4 38.88 3.70 -38.56
CA ASP A 4 39.11 3.90 -37.13
C ASP A 4 37.83 4.34 -36.40
N VAL A 5 37.05 5.23 -37.03
CA VAL A 5 35.75 5.68 -36.50
C VAL A 5 34.76 4.52 -36.41
N VAL A 6 34.68 3.66 -37.43
CA VAL A 6 33.78 2.49 -37.45
C VAL A 6 34.19 1.45 -36.40
N VAL A 7 35.49 1.22 -36.23
CA VAL A 7 36.00 0.28 -35.22
C VAL A 7 35.71 0.78 -33.80
N LEU A 8 35.96 2.06 -33.51
CA LEU A 8 35.71 2.62 -32.17
C LEU A 8 34.21 2.68 -31.83
N THR A 9 33.35 3.03 -32.81
CA THR A 9 31.90 3.04 -32.59
C THR A 9 31.32 1.65 -32.39
N SER A 10 31.75 0.67 -33.19
CA SER A 10 31.30 -0.72 -33.01
C SER A 10 31.74 -1.30 -31.66
N LEU A 11 32.98 -1.06 -31.24
CA LEU A 11 33.49 -1.53 -29.94
C LEU A 11 32.75 -0.85 -28.77
N GLY A 12 32.43 0.44 -28.90
CA GLY A 12 31.61 1.17 -27.95
C GLY A 12 30.18 0.62 -27.84
N LEU A 13 29.53 0.31 -28.96
CA LEU A 13 28.20 -0.30 -28.99
C LEU A 13 28.20 -1.71 -28.37
N ILE A 14 29.22 -2.52 -28.66
CA ILE A 14 29.38 -3.85 -28.08
C ILE A 14 29.57 -3.76 -26.57
N ALA A 15 30.44 -2.86 -26.09
CA ALA A 15 30.66 -2.64 -24.67
C ALA A 15 29.40 -2.12 -23.96
N ALA A 16 28.69 -1.15 -24.56
CA ALA A 16 27.43 -0.64 -24.03
C ALA A 16 26.35 -1.74 -23.93
N TRP A 17 26.23 -2.56 -24.96
CA TRP A 17 25.31 -3.68 -24.99
C TRP A 17 25.66 -4.74 -23.92
N LEU A 18 26.93 -5.12 -23.80
CA LEU A 18 27.43 -6.06 -22.79
C LEU A 18 27.18 -5.55 -21.37
N LEU A 19 27.49 -4.28 -21.09
CA LEU A 19 27.26 -3.68 -19.78
C LEU A 19 25.77 -3.60 -19.45
N THR A 20 24.92 -3.27 -20.42
CA THR A 20 23.46 -3.23 -20.25
C THR A 20 22.90 -4.62 -19.96
N ALA A 21 23.31 -5.64 -20.73
CA ALA A 21 22.89 -7.03 -20.53
C ALA A 21 23.38 -7.59 -19.18
N SER A 22 24.61 -7.24 -18.77
CA SER A 22 25.17 -7.65 -17.49
C SER A 22 24.41 -7.04 -16.31
N ARG A 23 24.09 -5.75 -16.37
CA ARG A 23 23.28 -5.06 -15.35
C ARG A 23 21.90 -5.71 -15.13
N GLN A 24 21.25 -6.14 -16.20
CA GLN A 24 19.94 -6.81 -16.12
C GLN A 24 20.03 -8.21 -15.50
N LYS A 25 21.12 -8.95 -15.76
CA LYS A 25 21.33 -10.28 -15.18
C LYS A 25 21.84 -10.27 -13.74
N PHE A 26 22.55 -9.22 -13.34
CA PHE A 26 23.16 -9.08 -12.02
C PHE A 26 22.56 -7.88 -11.25
N ALA A 27 21.25 -7.66 -11.35
CA ALA A 27 20.56 -6.74 -10.45
C ALA A 27 20.76 -7.20 -8.99
N PRO A 28 21.09 -6.29 -8.05
CA PRO A 28 21.54 -6.68 -6.71
C PRO A 28 20.42 -7.37 -5.90
N ALA A 29 20.75 -8.50 -5.27
CA ALA A 29 19.81 -9.29 -4.45
C ALA A 29 19.26 -8.55 -3.21
N THR A 30 19.87 -7.41 -2.82
CA THR A 30 19.37 -6.55 -1.75
C THR A 30 18.07 -5.84 -2.14
N ASP A 31 17.88 -5.48 -3.42
CA ASP A 31 16.59 -4.90 -3.87
C ASP A 31 15.45 -5.93 -3.75
N ASP A 32 15.74 -7.22 -3.96
CA ASP A 32 14.74 -8.29 -3.85
C ASP A 32 14.29 -8.53 -2.40
N LEU A 33 15.23 -8.57 -1.45
CA LEU A 33 14.90 -8.71 -0.03
C LEU A 33 14.12 -7.50 0.50
N VAL A 34 14.57 -6.29 0.16
CA VAL A 34 13.91 -5.05 0.57
C VAL A 34 12.47 -5.01 0.04
N GLU A 35 12.26 -5.38 -1.22
CA GLU A 35 10.93 -5.40 -1.83
C GLU A 35 10.01 -6.42 -1.16
N GLN A 36 10.51 -7.62 -0.84
CA GLN A 36 9.75 -8.64 -0.12
C GLN A 36 9.38 -8.21 1.31
N ILE A 37 10.26 -7.50 2.00
CA ILE A 37 9.96 -6.91 3.31
C ILE A 37 8.92 -5.79 3.15
N ASN A 38 9.10 -4.90 2.16
CA ASN A 38 8.18 -3.80 1.89
C ASN A 38 6.76 -4.32 1.68
N GLN A 39 6.58 -5.35 0.85
CA GLN A 39 5.26 -5.96 0.58
C GLN A 39 4.57 -6.56 1.82
N LYS A 40 5.32 -6.86 2.89
CA LYS A 40 4.80 -7.38 4.16
C LYS A 40 4.45 -6.28 5.17
N LEU A 41 4.95 -5.07 4.96
CA LEU A 41 4.60 -3.91 5.78
C LEU A 41 3.17 -3.44 5.47
N PRO A 42 2.51 -2.73 6.41
CA PRO A 42 1.11 -2.32 6.25
C PRO A 42 0.88 -1.21 5.20
N GLN A 43 1.94 -0.71 4.55
CA GLN A 43 1.87 0.30 3.47
C GLN A 43 1.12 1.59 3.83
N THR A 44 1.09 1.96 5.12
CA THR A 44 0.39 3.16 5.60
C THR A 44 1.15 4.47 5.39
N GLN A 45 2.44 4.41 5.05
CA GLN A 45 3.28 5.60 4.79
C GLN A 45 3.15 6.71 5.87
N CYS A 46 2.93 6.31 7.13
CA CYS A 46 2.54 7.20 8.23
C CYS A 46 3.71 7.85 8.97
N ALA A 47 4.93 7.36 8.74
CA ALA A 47 6.17 7.77 9.40
C ALA A 47 6.23 7.67 10.94
N GLN A 48 5.27 7.00 11.58
CA GLN A 48 5.23 6.81 13.05
C GLN A 48 6.39 5.97 13.59
N CYS A 49 6.99 5.13 12.74
CA CYS A 49 8.17 4.33 13.08
C CYS A 49 9.50 5.13 13.03
N GLY A 50 9.46 6.43 12.72
CA GLY A 50 10.63 7.29 12.56
C GLY A 50 11.27 7.26 11.17
N TYR A 51 10.74 6.46 10.23
CA TYR A 51 11.16 6.43 8.83
C TYR A 51 10.14 7.17 7.95
N PRO A 52 10.54 7.84 6.86
CA PRO A 52 9.63 8.64 6.05
C PRO A 52 8.56 7.83 5.30
N GLY A 53 8.71 6.49 5.23
CA GLY A 53 7.75 5.57 4.63
C GLY A 53 8.09 4.11 4.90
N CYS A 54 7.25 3.20 4.39
CA CYS A 54 7.41 1.76 4.57
C CYS A 54 8.67 1.22 3.88
N ARG A 55 8.97 1.67 2.65
CA ARG A 55 10.16 1.22 1.91
C ARG A 55 11.49 1.59 2.60
N PRO A 56 11.73 2.83 3.04
CA PRO A 56 12.92 3.16 3.83
C PRO A 56 13.06 2.35 5.12
N TYR A 57 11.92 2.00 5.75
CA TYR A 57 11.95 1.10 6.90
C TYR A 57 12.31 -0.34 6.50
N ALA A 58 11.80 -0.84 5.36
CA ALA A 58 12.19 -2.14 4.82
C ALA A 58 13.69 -2.21 4.48
N GLU A 59 14.26 -1.14 3.93
CA GLU A 59 15.71 -1.00 3.70
C GLU A 59 16.51 -1.08 5.01
N ALA A 60 16.03 -0.43 6.08
CA ALA A 60 16.64 -0.52 7.39
C ALA A 60 16.55 -1.94 7.99
N ILE A 61 15.39 -2.62 7.88
CA ILE A 61 15.22 -4.00 8.36
C ILE A 61 16.18 -4.95 7.64
N ALA A 62 16.32 -4.80 6.31
CA ALA A 62 17.27 -5.56 5.51
C ALA A 62 18.72 -5.30 5.94
N ALA A 63 19.04 -4.08 6.39
CA ALA A 63 20.35 -3.72 6.95
C ALA A 63 20.58 -4.19 8.40
N GLY A 64 19.57 -4.78 9.06
CA GLY A 64 19.69 -5.33 10.42
C GLY A 64 18.92 -4.57 11.50
N GLU A 65 18.09 -3.59 11.13
CA GLU A 65 17.21 -2.88 12.07
C GLU A 65 16.15 -3.81 12.69
N GLN A 66 15.58 -3.39 13.83
CA GLN A 66 14.52 -4.10 14.52
C GLN A 66 13.18 -4.07 13.77
N ILE A 67 12.43 -5.18 13.83
CA ILE A 67 11.16 -5.40 13.11
C ILE A 67 9.91 -4.93 13.89
N ASN A 68 10.08 -4.53 15.15
CA ASN A 68 9.02 -4.21 16.09
C ASN A 68 8.77 -2.70 16.25
N LYS A 69 9.09 -1.88 15.23
CA LYS A 69 8.95 -0.41 15.30
C LYS A 69 7.72 0.13 14.57
N CYS A 70 6.78 -0.71 14.14
CA CYS A 70 5.62 -0.27 13.34
C CYS A 70 4.30 -0.27 14.15
N PRO A 71 3.90 0.87 14.76
CA PRO A 71 2.64 0.98 15.50
C PRO A 71 1.37 0.61 14.71
N PRO A 72 1.17 1.07 13.46
CA PRO A 72 -0.07 0.74 12.73
C PRO A 72 -0.09 -0.72 12.27
N GLY A 73 1.08 -1.37 12.15
CA GLY A 73 1.19 -2.78 11.82
C GLY A 73 0.94 -3.71 13.00
N GLY A 74 1.21 -3.22 14.22
CA GLY A 74 1.03 -3.96 15.47
C GLY A 74 1.76 -5.30 15.51
N GLU A 75 1.30 -6.18 16.39
CA GLU A 75 1.88 -7.52 16.59
C GLU A 75 1.77 -8.39 15.34
N ALA A 76 0.66 -8.31 14.59
CA ALA A 76 0.45 -9.08 13.37
C ALA A 76 1.55 -8.85 12.32
N THR A 77 1.99 -7.60 12.14
CA THR A 77 3.09 -7.29 11.21
C THR A 77 4.42 -7.83 11.71
N ILE A 78 4.64 -7.80 13.04
CA ILE A 78 5.88 -8.30 13.66
C ILE A 78 5.99 -9.82 13.45
N GLU A 79 4.92 -10.56 13.68
CA GLU A 79 4.87 -12.01 13.48
C GLU A 79 5.17 -12.38 12.01
N VAL A 80 4.50 -11.71 11.06
CA VAL A 80 4.71 -11.94 9.62
C VAL A 80 6.17 -11.68 9.20
N LEU A 81 6.78 -10.62 9.75
CA LEU A 81 8.18 -10.29 9.47
C LEU A 81 9.16 -11.24 10.18
N ALA A 82 8.87 -11.65 11.41
CA ALA A 82 9.67 -12.58 12.19
C ALA A 82 9.73 -13.95 11.50
N ASP A 83 8.59 -14.49 11.09
CA ASP A 83 8.48 -15.74 10.36
C ASP A 83 9.22 -15.68 9.03
N PHE A 84 9.09 -14.57 8.30
CA PHE A 84 9.75 -14.41 7.01
C PHE A 84 11.27 -14.27 7.12
N LEU A 85 11.77 -13.52 8.11
CA LEU A 85 13.19 -13.24 8.29
C LEU A 85 13.90 -14.27 9.20
N GLY A 86 13.16 -15.20 9.78
CA GLY A 86 13.67 -16.16 10.77
C GLY A 86 14.20 -15.48 12.03
N ARG A 87 13.54 -14.41 12.49
CA ARG A 87 13.92 -13.62 13.67
C ARG A 87 12.96 -13.89 14.83
N GLU A 88 13.38 -13.52 16.04
CA GLU A 88 12.53 -13.62 17.22
C GLU A 88 11.43 -12.55 17.22
N VAL A 89 10.22 -12.93 17.66
CA VAL A 89 9.09 -12.01 17.85
C VAL A 89 9.32 -11.20 19.12
N LEU A 90 9.56 -9.90 18.96
CA LEU A 90 9.68 -8.94 20.07
C LEU A 90 8.38 -8.15 20.20
N PRO A 91 8.00 -7.72 21.43
CA PRO A 91 6.86 -6.82 21.61
C PRO A 91 7.11 -5.50 20.90
N LEU A 92 6.04 -4.80 20.51
CA LEU A 92 6.13 -3.48 19.87
C LEU A 92 7.01 -2.54 20.72
N ASP A 93 7.94 -1.87 20.06
CA ASP A 93 8.87 -0.93 20.69
C ASP A 93 8.07 0.22 21.33
N GLN A 94 8.14 0.32 22.66
CA GLN A 94 7.40 1.31 23.42
C GLN A 94 7.81 2.75 23.08
N SER A 95 8.99 2.96 22.47
CA SER A 95 9.46 4.29 22.06
C SER A 95 8.68 4.88 20.87
N VAL A 96 8.04 4.03 20.06
CA VAL A 96 7.22 4.47 18.90
C VAL A 96 5.72 4.53 19.21
N GLY A 97 5.33 4.23 20.46
CA GLY A 97 3.95 4.30 20.94
C GLY A 97 3.20 2.97 20.92
N GLU A 98 1.89 3.02 21.13
CA GLU A 98 1.01 1.85 21.20
C GLU A 98 0.42 1.50 19.83
N ALA A 99 0.01 0.22 19.69
CA ALA A 99 -0.71 -0.24 18.51
C ALA A 99 -2.00 0.58 18.34
N THR A 100 -2.05 1.38 17.28
CA THR A 100 -3.16 2.31 17.04
C THR A 100 -4.17 1.66 16.10
N PRO A 101 -5.46 1.60 16.46
CA PRO A 101 -6.47 1.09 15.54
C PRO A 101 -6.58 2.00 14.30
N PRO A 102 -7.00 1.46 13.14
CA PRO A 102 -7.14 2.25 11.93
C PRO A 102 -8.12 3.41 12.18
N ALA A 103 -7.64 4.63 11.96
CA ALA A 103 -8.40 5.85 12.17
C ALA A 103 -8.34 6.73 10.92
N VAL A 104 -9.35 7.59 10.75
CA VAL A 104 -9.42 8.56 9.68
C VAL A 104 -9.54 9.94 10.29
N ALA A 105 -8.79 10.90 9.74
CA ALA A 105 -8.89 12.29 10.13
C ALA A 105 -10.19 12.88 9.58
N VAL A 106 -10.93 13.61 10.42
CA VAL A 106 -12.17 14.31 10.07
C VAL A 106 -11.99 15.78 10.40
N ILE A 107 -12.27 16.66 9.44
CA ILE A 107 -12.18 18.11 9.61
C ILE A 107 -13.57 18.64 9.98
N ARG A 108 -13.67 19.33 11.12
CA ARG A 108 -14.89 20.03 11.54
C ARG A 108 -15.12 21.25 10.66
N GLU A 109 -16.11 21.15 9.77
CA GLU A 109 -16.40 22.15 8.74
C GLU A 109 -16.64 23.55 9.31
N GLN A 110 -17.31 23.64 10.47
CA GLN A 110 -17.70 24.91 11.10
C GLN A 110 -16.52 25.72 11.65
N GLU A 111 -15.40 25.05 11.92
CA GLU A 111 -14.22 25.65 12.55
C GLU A 111 -13.07 25.85 11.56
N CYS A 112 -13.11 25.19 10.40
CA CYS A 112 -12.06 25.28 9.40
C CYS A 112 -12.01 26.67 8.74
N ILE A 113 -10.91 27.40 8.97
CA ILE A 113 -10.69 28.73 8.38
C ILE A 113 -10.00 28.73 7.00
N GLY A 114 -9.72 27.56 6.43
CA GLY A 114 -9.07 27.46 5.11
C GLY A 114 -7.61 27.92 5.08
N CYS A 115 -6.82 27.69 6.15
CA CYS A 115 -5.44 28.15 6.28
C CYS A 115 -4.37 27.41 5.46
N THR A 116 -4.72 26.26 4.88
CA THR A 116 -3.90 25.35 4.04
C THR A 116 -2.67 24.71 4.71
N LEU A 117 -2.41 24.95 6.00
CA LEU A 117 -1.25 24.40 6.72
C LEU A 117 -1.29 22.87 6.89
N CYS A 118 -2.48 22.26 6.87
CA CYS A 118 -2.64 20.81 6.98
C CYS A 118 -2.28 20.06 5.68
N ILE A 119 -2.44 20.68 4.50
CA ILE A 119 -2.12 20.07 3.20
C ILE A 119 -0.63 19.66 3.09
N PRO A 120 0.35 20.53 3.38
CA PRO A 120 1.75 20.13 3.32
C PRO A 120 2.15 19.17 4.45
N ALA A 121 1.38 19.01 5.51
CA ALA A 121 1.67 18.04 6.57
C ALA A 121 1.15 16.63 6.27
N CYS A 122 0.13 16.48 5.41
CA CYS A 122 -0.39 15.17 5.03
C CYS A 122 0.62 14.43 4.11
N PRO A 123 1.17 13.26 4.52
CA PRO A 123 2.18 12.55 3.74
C PRO A 123 1.62 11.89 2.46
N VAL A 124 0.32 11.58 2.47
CA VAL A 124 -0.38 10.84 1.41
C VAL A 124 -1.32 11.73 0.57
N ASP A 125 -1.27 13.05 0.77
CA ASP A 125 -2.13 14.02 0.11
C ASP A 125 -3.64 13.68 0.20
N ALA A 126 -4.09 13.21 1.37
CA ALA A 126 -5.49 12.89 1.61
C ALA A 126 -6.37 14.13 1.84
N ILE A 127 -5.78 15.31 2.11
CA ILE A 127 -6.52 16.54 2.39
C ILE A 127 -6.70 17.35 1.10
N ILE A 128 -7.94 17.72 0.81
CA ILE A 128 -8.33 18.49 -0.37
C ILE A 128 -8.93 19.83 0.08
N GLY A 129 -8.49 20.93 -0.54
CA GLY A 129 -9.08 22.25 -0.35
C GLY A 129 -8.20 23.36 -0.92
N ALA A 130 -8.58 24.60 -0.66
CA ALA A 130 -7.90 25.79 -1.17
C ALA A 130 -7.88 26.90 -0.10
N GLN A 131 -7.04 27.91 -0.32
CA GLN A 131 -6.93 29.04 0.61
C GLN A 131 -8.28 29.74 0.79
N GLY A 132 -8.70 29.92 2.04
CA GLY A 132 -9.99 30.51 2.40
C GLY A 132 -11.22 29.65 2.09
N GLN A 133 -11.03 28.38 1.70
CA GLN A 133 -12.08 27.39 1.52
C GLN A 133 -11.93 26.27 2.56
N MET A 134 -13.05 25.66 2.96
CA MET A 134 -13.01 24.53 3.89
C MET A 134 -12.24 23.36 3.26
N HIS A 135 -11.46 22.68 4.09
CA HIS A 135 -10.76 21.47 3.68
C HIS A 135 -11.59 20.23 4.02
N THR A 136 -11.44 19.18 3.24
CA THR A 136 -12.03 17.87 3.49
C THR A 136 -10.95 16.79 3.39
N VAL A 137 -11.17 15.67 4.06
CA VAL A 137 -10.28 14.50 4.03
C VAL A 137 -10.94 13.43 3.16
N LEU A 138 -10.15 12.83 2.27
CA LEU A 138 -10.58 11.66 1.53
C LEU A 138 -10.33 10.41 2.38
N ASP A 139 -11.40 9.84 2.94
CA ASP A 139 -11.36 8.67 3.85
C ASP A 139 -10.56 7.50 3.26
N SER A 140 -10.76 7.21 1.98
CA SER A 140 -10.08 6.11 1.29
C SER A 140 -8.58 6.29 1.08
N ALA A 141 -8.05 7.50 1.32
CA ALA A 141 -6.64 7.81 1.20
C ALA A 141 -5.99 8.23 2.52
N CYS A 142 -6.79 8.50 3.55
CA CYS A 142 -6.28 8.88 4.86
C CYS A 142 -5.71 7.65 5.57
N THR A 143 -4.52 7.79 6.15
CA THR A 143 -3.83 6.71 6.85
C THR A 143 -3.90 6.82 8.36
N GLY A 144 -4.56 7.88 8.88
CA GLY A 144 -4.71 8.08 10.33
C GLY A 144 -3.41 8.47 11.05
N CYS A 145 -2.41 8.99 10.35
CA CYS A 145 -1.07 9.27 10.91
C CYS A 145 -0.98 10.40 11.94
N ASP A 146 -2.05 11.17 12.14
CA ASP A 146 -2.16 12.31 13.07
C ASP A 146 -1.29 13.56 12.77
N LEU A 147 -0.42 13.51 11.75
CA LEU A 147 0.49 14.62 11.40
C LEU A 147 -0.19 15.95 11.04
N CYS A 148 -1.47 15.92 10.64
CA CYS A 148 -2.19 17.11 10.20
C CYS A 148 -2.77 17.96 11.35
N ARG A 149 -2.85 17.44 12.58
CA ARG A 149 -3.36 18.17 13.75
C ARG A 149 -2.40 19.25 14.23
N GLU A 150 -1.13 18.89 14.39
CA GLU A 150 -0.08 19.80 14.89
C GLU A 150 -0.02 21.15 14.16
N PRO A 151 -0.07 21.22 12.81
CA PRO A 151 -0.05 22.50 12.09
C PRO A 151 -1.40 23.24 12.06
N CYS A 152 -2.50 22.67 12.58
CA CYS A 152 -3.83 23.29 12.52
C CYS A 152 -3.98 24.40 13.59
N PRO A 153 -4.10 25.68 13.21
CA PRO A 153 -4.11 26.79 14.17
C PRO A 153 -5.43 26.91 14.97
N VAL A 154 -6.48 26.23 14.52
CA VAL A 154 -7.83 26.25 15.11
C VAL A 154 -8.24 24.89 15.68
N ASP A 155 -7.32 23.90 15.66
CA ASP A 155 -7.54 22.54 16.16
C ASP A 155 -8.83 21.87 15.66
N CYS A 156 -9.20 22.11 14.40
CA CYS A 156 -10.47 21.62 13.82
C CYS A 156 -10.41 20.17 13.28
N ILE A 157 -9.42 19.37 13.66
CA ILE A 157 -9.20 18.03 13.10
C ILE A 157 -9.26 16.97 14.19
N ASP A 158 -10.16 16.00 14.03
CA ASP A 158 -10.32 14.85 14.92
C ASP A 158 -9.87 13.56 14.23
N LEU A 159 -9.38 12.59 15.01
CA LEU A 159 -9.21 11.21 14.51
C LEU A 159 -10.37 10.36 14.98
N VAL A 160 -11.14 9.86 14.02
CA VAL A 160 -12.24 8.95 14.28
C VAL A 160 -11.76 7.54 13.97
N VAL A 161 -11.78 6.67 14.98
CA VAL A 161 -11.49 5.25 14.81
C VAL A 161 -12.53 4.67 13.86
N GLN A 162 -12.06 4.03 12.80
CA GLN A 162 -12.94 3.32 11.88
C GLN A 162 -13.33 2.03 12.56
N ASP A 163 -14.63 1.87 12.82
CA ASP A 163 -15.18 0.62 13.32
C ASP A 163 -15.00 -0.43 12.22
N THR A 164 -13.96 -1.25 12.35
CA THR A 164 -13.68 -2.30 11.38
C THR A 164 -14.89 -3.22 11.36
N MET A 165 -15.58 -3.30 10.21
CA MET A 165 -16.70 -4.24 10.05
C MET A 165 -16.27 -5.63 10.54
N PRO A 166 -17.14 -6.34 11.29
CA PRO A 166 -16.77 -7.58 11.95
C PRO A 166 -16.09 -8.54 10.97
N VAL A 167 -15.02 -9.19 11.46
CA VAL A 167 -14.29 -10.23 10.73
C VAL A 167 -15.31 -11.29 10.31
N PRO A 168 -15.44 -11.60 9.01
CA PRO A 168 -16.46 -12.52 8.56
C PRO A 168 -16.07 -13.92 9.04
N VAL A 169 -16.89 -14.47 9.93
CA VAL A 169 -16.62 -15.76 10.57
C VAL A 169 -17.13 -16.89 9.67
N PHE A 170 -16.32 -17.94 9.51
CA PHE A 170 -16.76 -19.13 8.80
C PHE A 170 -17.88 -19.84 9.56
N PRO A 171 -18.94 -20.29 8.86
CA PRO A 171 -19.99 -21.07 9.50
C PRO A 171 -19.44 -22.42 9.98
N THR A 172 -19.86 -22.85 11.17
CA THR A 172 -19.47 -24.15 11.73
C THR A 172 -20.27 -25.27 11.08
N ALA A 173 -19.58 -26.33 10.66
CA ALA A 173 -20.22 -27.55 10.21
C ALA A 173 -20.63 -28.42 11.41
N GLN A 174 -21.82 -29.00 11.39
CA GLN A 174 -22.29 -29.88 12.46
C GLN A 174 -21.60 -31.25 12.40
N THR A 175 -21.38 -31.77 11.20
CA THR A 175 -20.64 -33.01 10.97
C THR A 175 -19.46 -32.79 10.03
N PRO A 176 -18.34 -33.51 10.22
CA PRO A 176 -17.16 -33.36 9.37
C PRO A 176 -17.43 -33.89 7.96
N CYS A 177 -16.65 -33.38 7.00
CA CYS A 177 -16.69 -33.84 5.62
C CYS A 177 -16.25 -35.31 5.52
N ILE A 178 -17.08 -36.16 4.89
CA ILE A 178 -16.77 -37.58 4.67
C ILE A 178 -16.09 -37.87 3.32
N ASN A 179 -15.73 -36.84 2.55
CA ASN A 179 -15.06 -36.99 1.25
C ASN A 179 -15.84 -37.86 0.23
N CYS A 180 -17.16 -37.61 0.08
CA CYS A 180 -18.00 -38.35 -0.87
C CYS A 180 -17.91 -37.85 -2.33
N GLY A 181 -17.54 -36.59 -2.54
CA GLY A 181 -17.41 -35.97 -3.88
C GLY A 181 -18.70 -35.48 -4.54
N ASP A 182 -19.87 -35.67 -3.92
CA ASP A 182 -21.18 -35.29 -4.51
C ASP A 182 -21.27 -33.81 -4.89
N CYS A 183 -20.65 -32.94 -4.09
CA CYS A 183 -20.63 -31.50 -4.33
C CYS A 183 -19.89 -31.14 -5.63
N ALA A 184 -18.87 -31.90 -6.02
CA ALA A 184 -18.12 -31.67 -7.26
C ALA A 184 -18.95 -32.10 -8.48
N ILE A 185 -19.59 -33.28 -8.40
CA ILE A 185 -20.46 -33.80 -9.46
C ILE A 185 -21.64 -32.85 -9.71
N ALA A 186 -22.22 -32.31 -8.63
CA ALA A 186 -23.37 -31.43 -8.72
C ALA A 186 -23.02 -29.98 -9.12
N CYS A 187 -21.75 -29.58 -9.14
CA CYS A 187 -21.39 -28.19 -9.40
C CYS A 187 -21.62 -27.79 -10.87
N PRO A 188 -22.49 -26.81 -11.19
CA PRO A 188 -22.76 -26.40 -12.57
C PRO A 188 -21.58 -25.66 -13.22
N LYS A 189 -20.58 -25.28 -12.42
CA LYS A 189 -19.36 -24.61 -12.86
C LYS A 189 -18.14 -25.55 -12.90
N ALA A 190 -18.36 -26.85 -12.67
CA ALA A 190 -17.32 -27.86 -12.61
C ALA A 190 -16.17 -27.49 -11.63
N LEU A 191 -16.51 -26.78 -10.55
CA LEU A 191 -15.55 -26.47 -9.49
C LEU A 191 -15.29 -27.70 -8.62
N GLN A 192 -14.33 -27.57 -7.72
CA GLN A 192 -14.02 -28.56 -6.68
C GLN A 192 -14.43 -28.02 -5.29
N PRO A 193 -15.74 -27.98 -4.93
CA PRO A 193 -16.20 -27.40 -3.66
C PRO A 193 -15.53 -28.01 -2.43
N GLN A 194 -15.16 -29.28 -2.48
CA GLN A 194 -14.50 -29.96 -1.39
C GLN A 194 -13.11 -29.37 -1.08
N LEU A 195 -12.26 -29.20 -2.10
CA LEU A 195 -10.94 -28.57 -1.93
C LEU A 195 -11.10 -27.11 -1.51
N LEU A 196 -12.04 -26.39 -2.12
CA LEU A 196 -12.36 -25.01 -1.74
C LEU A 196 -12.76 -24.88 -0.26
N PHE A 197 -13.50 -25.84 0.28
CA PHE A 197 -13.89 -25.86 1.69
C PHE A 197 -12.72 -26.16 2.63
N TRP A 198 -11.84 -27.10 2.26
CA TRP A 198 -10.66 -27.42 3.05
C TRP A 198 -9.66 -26.26 3.07
N TYR A 199 -9.51 -25.55 1.96
CA TYR A 199 -8.61 -24.39 1.83
C TYR A 199 -9.32 -23.05 2.06
N ARG A 200 -10.49 -23.01 2.68
CA ARG A 200 -11.30 -21.78 2.85
C ARG A 200 -10.59 -20.62 3.55
N GLU A 201 -9.59 -20.93 4.38
CA GLU A 201 -8.75 -19.98 5.13
C GLU A 201 -7.54 -19.50 4.30
N ASP A 202 -7.23 -20.15 3.18
CA ASP A 202 -6.12 -19.84 2.28
C ASP A 202 -6.68 -19.22 0.98
N THR A 203 -6.68 -17.89 0.92
CA THR A 203 -7.24 -17.13 -0.21
C THR A 203 -6.47 -17.36 -1.51
N ASP A 204 -5.17 -17.59 -1.44
CA ASP A 204 -4.35 -17.85 -2.62
C ASP A 204 -4.65 -19.23 -3.24
N ARG A 205 -4.79 -20.27 -2.40
CA ARG A 205 -5.21 -21.60 -2.88
C ARG A 205 -6.63 -21.59 -3.43
N THR A 206 -7.56 -20.90 -2.78
CA THR A 206 -8.95 -20.82 -3.27
C THR A 206 -9.03 -20.02 -4.58
N ARG A 207 -8.19 -19.01 -4.78
CA ARG A 207 -8.04 -18.30 -6.07
C ARG A 207 -7.49 -19.22 -7.16
N ALA A 208 -6.48 -20.04 -6.86
CA ALA A 208 -5.95 -21.05 -7.79
C ALA A 208 -6.98 -22.12 -8.16
N LEU A 209 -7.95 -22.37 -7.28
CA LEU A 209 -9.10 -23.26 -7.51
C LEU A 209 -10.32 -22.54 -8.15
N HIS A 210 -10.15 -21.30 -8.61
CA HIS A 210 -11.16 -20.50 -9.30
C HIS A 210 -12.45 -20.28 -8.49
N LEU A 211 -12.33 -20.01 -7.19
CA LEU A 211 -13.49 -19.71 -6.32
C LEU A 211 -14.37 -18.56 -6.85
N SER A 212 -13.78 -17.61 -7.59
CA SER A 212 -14.48 -16.51 -8.26
C SER A 212 -15.63 -16.96 -9.15
N ASP A 213 -15.52 -18.14 -9.76
CA ASP A 213 -16.47 -18.65 -10.75
C ASP A 213 -17.72 -19.24 -10.10
N CYS A 214 -17.67 -19.48 -8.79
CA CYS A 214 -18.81 -19.95 -8.03
C CYS A 214 -19.95 -18.93 -8.17
N ILE A 215 -21.14 -19.38 -8.57
CA ILE A 215 -22.33 -18.51 -8.71
C ILE A 215 -23.27 -18.60 -7.51
N GLU A 216 -22.83 -19.25 -6.42
CA GLU A 216 -23.57 -19.32 -5.15
C GLU A 216 -24.96 -19.97 -5.28
N CYS A 217 -25.11 -20.92 -6.20
CA CYS A 217 -26.38 -21.60 -6.50
C CYS A 217 -26.90 -22.57 -5.41
N ARG A 218 -26.13 -22.80 -4.34
CA ARG A 218 -26.44 -23.71 -3.21
C ARG A 218 -26.63 -25.19 -3.55
N LEU A 219 -26.27 -25.63 -4.74
CA LEU A 219 -26.42 -27.02 -5.13
C LEU A 219 -25.48 -27.95 -4.34
N CYS A 220 -24.27 -27.49 -4.02
CA CYS A 220 -23.32 -28.22 -3.18
C CYS A 220 -23.82 -28.41 -1.74
N ASP A 221 -24.51 -27.43 -1.16
CA ASP A 221 -25.14 -27.54 0.17
C ASP A 221 -26.21 -28.65 0.15
N ARG A 222 -27.07 -28.65 -0.87
CA ARG A 222 -28.20 -29.57 -0.99
C ARG A 222 -27.76 -31.04 -1.11
N VAL A 223 -26.65 -31.29 -1.80
CA VAL A 223 -26.16 -32.67 -2.01
C VAL A 223 -25.20 -33.13 -0.93
N CYS A 224 -24.83 -32.28 0.04
CA CYS A 224 -23.85 -32.64 1.04
C CYS A 224 -24.48 -33.54 2.11
N PRO A 225 -24.06 -34.81 2.26
CA PRO A 225 -24.59 -35.70 3.29
C PRO A 225 -24.18 -35.30 4.71
N SER A 226 -23.17 -34.43 4.85
CA SER A 226 -22.68 -33.90 6.11
C SER A 226 -23.32 -32.55 6.50
N ASP A 227 -24.31 -32.07 5.72
CA ASP A 227 -24.97 -30.77 5.90
C ASP A 227 -23.99 -29.60 6.06
N ILE A 228 -22.88 -29.64 5.34
CA ILE A 228 -21.85 -28.59 5.38
C ILE A 228 -22.38 -27.35 4.64
N PRO A 229 -22.34 -26.15 5.25
CA PRO A 229 -22.81 -24.91 4.64
C PRO A 229 -21.79 -24.35 3.62
N LEU A 230 -21.46 -25.14 2.59
CA LEU A 230 -20.41 -24.86 1.61
C LEU A 230 -20.58 -23.49 0.95
N THR A 231 -21.79 -23.14 0.53
CA THR A 231 -22.06 -21.87 -0.15
C THR A 231 -21.84 -20.68 0.76
N ASN A 232 -22.25 -20.77 2.02
CA ASN A 232 -22.00 -19.70 2.99
C ASN A 232 -20.49 -19.56 3.27
N THR A 233 -19.76 -20.68 3.38
CA THR A 233 -18.29 -20.67 3.46
C THR A 233 -17.67 -19.95 2.26
N PHE A 234 -18.11 -20.25 1.04
CA PHE A 234 -17.60 -19.62 -0.17
C PHE A 234 -17.94 -18.13 -0.27
N GLN A 235 -19.09 -17.70 0.23
CA GLN A 235 -19.45 -16.29 0.34
C GLN A 235 -18.50 -15.55 1.29
N VAL A 236 -18.22 -16.15 2.45
CA VAL A 236 -17.26 -15.61 3.41
C VAL A 236 -15.87 -15.54 2.79
N THR A 237 -15.36 -16.63 2.19
CA THR A 237 -14.04 -16.63 1.54
C THR A 237 -13.96 -15.57 0.44
N LYS A 238 -14.97 -15.45 -0.44
CA LYS A 238 -15.01 -14.40 -1.47
C LYS A 238 -14.99 -13.00 -0.90
N LEU A 239 -15.70 -12.75 0.21
CA LEU A 239 -15.69 -11.47 0.89
C LEU A 239 -14.30 -11.15 1.44
N ILE A 240 -13.64 -12.12 2.06
CA ILE A 240 -12.27 -11.99 2.55
C ILE A 240 -11.31 -11.69 1.39
N THR A 241 -11.36 -12.48 0.31
CA THR A 241 -10.51 -12.26 -0.87
C THR A 241 -10.72 -10.87 -1.48
N ARG A 242 -11.97 -10.40 -1.60
CA ARG A 242 -12.25 -9.04 -2.08
C ARG A 242 -11.66 -7.98 -1.16
N ARG A 243 -11.81 -8.12 0.17
CA ARG A 243 -11.23 -7.19 1.15
C ARG A 243 -9.70 -7.16 1.06
N GLU A 244 -9.05 -8.31 0.86
CA GLU A 244 -7.61 -8.39 0.65
C GLU A 244 -7.17 -7.71 -0.66
N ASP A 245 -7.90 -7.94 -1.76
CA ASP A 245 -7.62 -7.35 -3.07
C ASP A 245 -7.82 -5.82 -3.04
N ASP A 246 -8.88 -5.34 -2.38
CA ASP A 246 -9.18 -3.93 -2.17
C ASP A 246 -8.08 -3.27 -1.31
N ALA A 247 -7.64 -3.92 -0.23
CA ALA A 247 -6.57 -3.43 0.63
C ALA A 247 -5.23 -3.35 -0.10
N LYS A 248 -4.86 -4.38 -0.87
CA LYS A 248 -3.64 -4.37 -1.71
C LYS A 248 -3.69 -3.25 -2.75
N SER A 249 -4.82 -3.06 -3.40
CA SER A 249 -5.02 -1.98 -4.38
C SER A 249 -4.93 -0.60 -3.73
N ALA A 250 -5.54 -0.42 -2.56
CA ALA A 250 -5.47 0.82 -1.79
C ALA A 250 -4.03 1.15 -1.35
N ALA A 251 -3.28 0.14 -0.88
CA ALA A 251 -1.86 0.28 -0.53
C ALA A 251 -1.01 0.73 -1.74
N GLN A 252 -1.18 0.11 -2.90
CA GLN A 252 -0.47 0.51 -4.13
C GLN A 252 -0.80 1.96 -4.55
N VAL A 253 -2.06 2.37 -4.42
CA VAL A 253 -2.47 3.75 -4.71
C VAL A 253 -1.86 4.72 -3.71
N ALA A 254 -1.79 4.38 -2.42
CA ALA A 254 -1.18 5.20 -1.39
C ALA A 254 0.33 5.39 -1.63
N GLU A 255 1.05 4.31 -1.96
CA GLU A 255 2.47 4.36 -2.31
C GLU A 255 2.72 5.22 -3.55
N ALA A 256 1.94 5.03 -4.63
CA ALA A 256 2.06 5.82 -5.84
C ALA A 256 1.83 7.33 -5.58
N ARG A 257 0.87 7.68 -4.71
CA ARG A 257 0.61 9.07 -4.30
C ARG A 257 1.78 9.65 -3.52
N PHE A 258 2.34 8.89 -2.58
CA PHE A 258 3.50 9.30 -1.80
C PHE A 258 4.70 9.61 -2.73
N ILE A 259 5.03 8.71 -3.65
CA ILE A 259 6.13 8.90 -4.63
C ILE A 259 5.85 10.11 -5.54
N ALA A 260 4.62 10.29 -6.00
CA ALA A 260 4.22 11.43 -6.83
C ALA A 260 4.33 12.76 -6.07
N ARG A 261 4.12 12.76 -4.75
CA ARG A 261 4.32 13.92 -3.90
C ARG A 261 5.80 14.20 -3.68
N GLU A 262 6.60 13.21 -3.33
CA GLU A 262 8.04 13.35 -3.12
C GLU A 262 8.75 13.89 -4.37
N SER A 263 8.39 13.36 -5.55
CA SER A 263 8.89 13.87 -6.84
C SER A 263 8.44 15.31 -7.13
N ARG A 264 7.22 15.71 -6.74
CA ARG A 264 6.81 17.12 -6.83
C ARG A 264 7.64 18.01 -5.91
N GLN A 265 7.90 17.59 -4.68
CA GLN A 265 8.70 18.34 -3.73
C GLN A 265 10.17 18.48 -4.18
N SER A 266 10.79 17.39 -4.65
CA SER A 266 12.16 17.44 -5.18
C SER A 266 12.28 18.27 -6.44
N ASN A 267 11.28 18.21 -7.33
CA ASN A 267 11.20 19.07 -8.51
C ASN A 267 11.01 20.54 -8.12
N ILE A 268 10.15 20.85 -7.15
CA ILE A 268 10.00 22.23 -6.65
C ILE A 268 11.32 22.70 -6.04
N ALA A 269 11.96 21.91 -5.18
CA ALA A 269 13.26 22.24 -4.57
C ALA A 269 14.36 22.49 -5.62
N THR A 270 14.36 21.73 -6.71
CA THR A 270 15.32 21.88 -7.82
C THR A 270 14.97 23.07 -8.74
N ARG A 271 13.68 23.36 -8.90
CA ARG A 271 13.15 24.38 -9.82
C ARG A 271 12.90 25.74 -9.17
N VAL A 272 13.17 25.91 -7.87
CA VAL A 272 13.34 27.25 -7.27
C VAL A 272 14.62 27.89 -7.83
N VAL A 273 14.56 28.30 -9.09
CA VAL A 273 15.35 29.41 -9.59
C VAL A 273 14.97 30.57 -8.70
N LYS A 274 15.96 31.15 -7.98
CA LYS A 274 15.78 32.38 -7.19
C LYS A 274 14.86 33.31 -7.97
N ARG A 275 13.75 33.75 -7.35
CA ARG A 275 12.89 34.81 -7.88
C ARG A 275 13.82 35.93 -8.38
N PRO A 276 13.79 36.31 -9.67
CA PRO A 276 14.73 37.29 -10.18
C PRO A 276 14.65 38.55 -9.33
N SER A 277 15.82 39.11 -8.97
CA SER A 277 15.88 40.32 -8.16
C SER A 277 15.12 41.45 -8.85
N ALA A 278 14.76 42.51 -8.13
CA ALA A 278 14.06 43.64 -8.75
C ALA A 278 14.83 44.19 -9.96
N ASN A 279 16.16 44.17 -9.91
CA ASN A 279 17.03 44.60 -11.01
C ASN A 279 17.01 43.62 -12.19
N ASP A 280 16.98 42.30 -11.95
CA ASP A 280 16.92 41.30 -13.01
C ASP A 280 15.58 41.36 -13.77
N ARG A 281 14.49 41.69 -13.07
CA ARG A 281 13.17 41.93 -13.67
C ARG A 281 13.17 43.18 -14.54
N GLN A 282 13.82 44.26 -14.08
CA GLN A 282 13.94 45.49 -14.84
C GLN A 282 14.74 45.28 -16.13
N ALA A 283 15.88 44.58 -16.05
CA ALA A 283 16.72 44.25 -17.19
C ALA A 283 15.99 43.39 -18.24
N LEU A 284 15.18 42.42 -17.80
CA LEU A 284 14.32 41.63 -18.69
C LEU A 284 13.26 42.49 -19.38
N LEU A 285 12.59 43.38 -18.65
CA LEU A 285 11.60 44.30 -19.23
C LEU A 285 12.21 45.28 -20.23
N ASP A 286 13.43 45.74 -19.97
CA ASP A 286 14.14 46.65 -20.88
C ASP A 286 14.62 45.93 -22.15
N SER A 287 15.10 44.67 -22.03
CA SER A 287 15.46 43.85 -23.19
C SER A 287 14.29 43.53 -24.12
N LEU A 288 13.07 43.42 -23.58
CA LEU A 288 11.86 43.19 -24.37
C LEU A 288 11.41 44.46 -25.11
N LYS A 289 11.64 45.64 -24.53
CA LYS A 289 11.33 46.94 -25.17
C LYS A 289 12.28 47.27 -26.32
N GLU A 290 13.53 46.81 -26.27
CA GLU A 290 14.50 47.01 -27.36
C GLU A 290 14.25 46.05 -28.56
N SER A 291 13.44 45.01 -28.36
CA SER A 291 13.08 44.02 -29.38
C SER A 291 11.74 44.30 -30.09
N SER A 292 11.07 45.41 -29.76
CA SER A 292 9.82 45.90 -30.39
C SER A 292 10.05 47.22 -31.12
#